data_AF-A0A2C5Y8M9-F1
#
_entry.id   AF-A0A2C5Y8M9-F1
#
_cell.length_a   1.000
_cell.length_b   1.000
_cell.length_c   1.000
_cell.angle_alpha   90.00
_cell.angle_beta   90.00
_cell.angle_gamma   90.00
#
_symmetry.space_group_name_H-M   'P 1'
#
loop_
_entity.id
_entity.type
_entity.pdbx_description
1 polymer ?
#
loop_
_entity_poly.entity_id
_entity_poly.type
_entity_poly.pdbx_seq_one_letter_code
_entity_poly.pdbx_strand_id
1 'polypeptide(L)'
;MAKLRASALSSCWRAAAGIARRSPATIRHYASRTNIEPQNPKTPRESNDSRAARSFQGQLTGSIVSRLRREREQRVKYERWRDMTDPSRNWCATFVFLCGIAIAYWCGTYWPREPEPNSTLPLSMTKPPKHNTKLENMQAAWADFIKIVGKDHVSTLETDLEHHASSAWSTHQPGPDEKPFCIVYPASTEEVAEVVKICHKRRIPIVAFSGGTSVEGQYAQTRKGISINFGRMNQVLALHKEDMDVVVQPAVGWELLNHQLAEQGLFFPPDPGPGAMIGGMVGTGCSGTNAYRYGTMRDWVLSLTVVMADGTVIKTRQRPRKSSAGYDLTKLFIGSEGTLGLVTEATLKVTAKPAATNVAVCTFNSVQQAADCVGKVVGSGLMVAAVEILDDNQMRNINAAGMTSRTWDEAPTLFFKFAGSPSTVKEQIAQVQELARQSGSRSFKFAKSQEEQDELWSARKESLWSTMAVAKPGSKVWTGDVAVPMSKLPKLIEETKADMERSGLVGSIVGHVGDGNFHTIILYTDAQRSRAADVVHKMVKRAVEMEGTVTGEHGVGLVKRDYLEHELGATTVAAMRQIKKAFDPLCLLNCDKVVRMEKPGRGEVEEW
;
A
#
# COMPACT_ATOMS: atom_id res chain seq x y z
N MET A 1 16.41 -14.55 38.36
CA MET A 1 17.26 -14.45 37.14
C MET A 1 18.34 -15.53 36.98
N ALA A 2 18.66 -16.37 37.97
CA ALA A 2 19.67 -17.44 37.80
C ALA A 2 19.15 -18.75 37.13
N LYS A 3 17.85 -19.07 37.23
CA LYS A 3 17.28 -20.32 36.65
C LYS A 3 16.96 -20.24 35.15
N LEU A 4 16.84 -19.05 34.56
CA LEU A 4 16.58 -18.87 33.13
C LEU A 4 17.85 -19.01 32.26
N ARG A 5 19.04 -18.82 32.84
CA ARG A 5 20.32 -19.00 32.12
C ARG A 5 20.69 -20.46 31.88
N ALA A 6 20.23 -21.40 32.71
CA ALA A 6 20.55 -22.82 32.57
C ALA A 6 19.80 -23.52 31.42
N SER A 7 18.58 -23.06 31.07
CA SER A 7 17.80 -23.71 30.00
C SER A 7 18.32 -23.37 28.59
N ALA A 8 18.79 -22.13 28.39
CA ALA A 8 19.32 -21.63 27.13
C ALA A 8 20.69 -22.27 26.76
N LEU A 9 21.49 -22.64 27.75
CA LEU A 9 22.77 -23.35 27.53
C LEU A 9 22.55 -24.81 27.09
N SER A 10 21.46 -25.46 27.53
CA SER A 10 21.16 -26.85 27.14
C SER A 10 20.59 -26.97 25.72
N SER A 11 19.88 -25.95 25.22
CA SER A 11 19.32 -25.92 23.87
C SER A 11 20.41 -25.65 22.81
N CYS A 12 21.42 -24.84 23.12
CA CYS A 12 22.57 -24.62 22.24
C CYS A 12 23.44 -25.88 22.04
N TRP A 13 23.59 -26.72 23.07
CA TRP A 13 24.34 -27.98 22.96
C TRP A 13 23.62 -29.04 22.11
N ARG A 14 22.28 -29.08 22.14
CA ARG A 14 21.51 -30.01 21.29
C ARG A 14 21.48 -29.58 19.81
N ALA A 15 21.56 -28.28 19.52
CA ALA A 15 21.65 -27.77 18.15
C ALA A 15 23.04 -28.05 17.52
N ALA A 16 24.13 -27.97 18.29
CA ALA A 16 25.48 -28.27 17.81
C ALA A 16 25.69 -29.77 17.53
N ALA A 17 25.06 -30.66 18.29
CA ALA A 17 25.16 -32.12 18.08
C ALA A 17 24.35 -32.63 16.87
N GLY A 18 23.34 -31.89 16.41
CA GLY A 18 22.50 -32.26 15.25
C GLY A 18 23.12 -31.94 13.89
N ILE A 19 24.15 -31.09 13.83
CA ILE A 19 24.77 -30.62 12.59
C ILE A 19 25.93 -31.54 12.13
N ALA A 20 26.41 -32.44 12.99
CA ALA A 20 27.48 -33.40 12.67
C ALA A 20 27.01 -34.67 11.92
N ARG A 21 25.73 -34.78 11.55
CA ARG A 21 25.19 -35.92 10.79
C ARG A 21 24.37 -35.46 9.59
N ARG A 22 25.04 -35.05 8.52
CA ARG A 22 24.54 -35.07 7.13
C ARG A 22 25.69 -34.69 6.19
N SER A 23 26.25 -35.68 5.50
CA SER A 23 27.05 -35.43 4.28
C SER A 23 26.18 -34.74 3.24
N PRO A 24 26.80 -33.91 2.40
CA PRO A 24 26.66 -34.15 0.98
C PRO A 24 28.00 -34.16 0.25
N ALA A 25 28.03 -35.01 -0.76
CA ALA A 25 29.05 -35.10 -1.77
C ALA A 25 29.21 -33.79 -2.57
N THR A 26 30.25 -33.76 -3.40
CA THR A 26 30.51 -32.84 -4.52
C THR A 26 30.98 -31.41 -4.21
N ILE A 27 32.31 -31.25 -4.11
CA ILE A 27 33.02 -30.15 -4.79
C ILE A 27 34.21 -30.78 -5.51
N ARG A 28 34.16 -30.77 -6.85
CA ARG A 28 35.20 -31.24 -7.77
C ARG A 28 35.61 -30.05 -8.66
N HIS A 29 36.92 -29.94 -8.87
CA HIS A 29 37.64 -29.22 -9.94
C HIS A 29 37.77 -27.69 -9.93
N TYR A 30 39.00 -27.23 -9.70
CA TYR A 30 39.96 -26.61 -10.65
C TYR A 30 41.12 -26.12 -9.77
N ALA A 31 42.38 -26.55 -9.80
CA ALA A 31 43.43 -26.72 -10.81
C ALA A 31 44.64 -27.26 -9.98
N SER A 32 45.68 -27.94 -10.42
CA SER A 32 46.46 -27.88 -11.64
C SER A 32 47.39 -29.09 -11.67
N ARG A 33 47.66 -29.56 -12.88
CA ARG A 33 48.67 -30.56 -13.24
C ARG A 33 50.00 -30.37 -12.49
N THR A 34 50.50 -31.44 -11.88
CA THR A 34 51.87 -31.97 -12.07
C THR A 34 51.88 -33.39 -11.52
N ASN A 35 51.88 -34.37 -12.43
CA ASN A 35 52.18 -35.76 -12.09
C ASN A 35 53.65 -35.83 -11.68
N ILE A 36 53.91 -36.11 -10.40
CA ILE A 36 55.19 -36.66 -9.95
C ILE A 36 54.84 -37.91 -9.15
N GLU A 37 54.95 -39.07 -9.80
CA GLU A 37 54.95 -40.36 -9.12
C GLU A 37 56.05 -40.38 -8.04
N PRO A 38 55.79 -40.92 -6.84
CA PRO A 38 56.88 -41.22 -5.91
C PRO A 38 57.70 -42.36 -6.49
N GLN A 39 58.87 -42.05 -7.06
CA GLN A 39 59.85 -43.05 -7.45
C GLN A 39 60.26 -43.85 -6.20
N ASN A 40 59.93 -45.15 -6.20
CA ASN A 40 60.52 -46.11 -5.28
C ASN A 40 62.05 -46.05 -5.39
N PRO A 41 62.79 -45.99 -4.27
CA PRO A 41 64.24 -45.97 -4.32
C PRO A 41 64.75 -47.26 -4.98
N LYS A 42 65.45 -47.11 -6.10
CA LYS A 42 66.13 -48.21 -6.80
C LYS A 42 67.08 -48.90 -5.84
N THR A 43 66.91 -50.23 -5.69
CA THR A 43 67.88 -51.12 -5.06
C THR A 43 69.27 -50.91 -5.67
N PRO A 44 70.35 -50.80 -4.88
CA PRO A 44 71.69 -50.63 -5.43
C PRO A 44 72.05 -51.85 -6.28
N ARG A 45 72.56 -51.60 -7.49
CA ARG A 45 73.27 -52.61 -8.28
C ARG A 45 74.47 -53.09 -7.48
N GLU A 46 74.58 -54.40 -7.26
CA GLU A 46 75.80 -55.04 -6.81
C GLU A 46 76.88 -54.84 -7.89
N SER A 47 77.74 -53.85 -7.70
CA SER A 47 79.01 -53.76 -8.42
C SER A 47 80.07 -54.51 -7.64
N ASN A 48 80.81 -55.37 -8.35
CA ASN A 48 81.97 -56.11 -7.88
C ASN A 48 82.97 -55.21 -7.12
N ASP A 49 82.88 -55.19 -5.80
CA ASP A 49 83.90 -54.60 -4.92
C ASP A 49 84.09 -55.46 -3.65
N SER A 50 84.13 -56.78 -3.84
CA SER A 50 84.35 -57.76 -2.76
C SER A 50 85.83 -58.00 -2.42
N ARG A 51 86.76 -57.13 -2.88
CA ARG A 51 88.19 -57.18 -2.51
C ARG A 51 88.71 -56.00 -1.69
N ALA A 52 87.98 -54.89 -1.59
CA ALA A 52 88.37 -53.74 -0.75
C ALA A 52 87.74 -53.75 0.66
N ALA A 53 86.66 -54.52 0.88
CA ALA A 53 85.93 -54.56 2.15
C ALA A 53 86.60 -55.36 3.29
N ARG A 54 87.79 -55.95 3.04
CA ARG A 54 88.58 -56.71 4.03
C ARG A 54 89.89 -56.01 4.46
N SER A 55 90.03 -54.71 4.18
CA SER A 55 91.14 -53.90 4.69
C SER A 55 90.67 -53.03 5.86
N PHE A 56 91.51 -52.90 6.89
CA PHE A 56 91.27 -52.07 8.09
C PHE A 56 90.89 -50.61 7.74
N GLN A 57 91.48 -50.06 6.66
CA GLN A 57 91.12 -48.73 6.18
C GLN A 57 89.68 -48.66 5.63
N GLY A 58 89.22 -49.67 4.90
CA GLY A 58 87.85 -49.71 4.37
C GLY A 58 86.77 -49.75 5.46
N GLN A 59 87.03 -50.46 6.56
CA GLN A 59 86.16 -50.50 7.73
C GLN A 59 86.14 -49.16 8.49
N LEU A 60 87.28 -48.48 8.59
CA LEU A 60 87.39 -47.16 9.22
C LEU A 60 86.62 -46.09 8.43
N THR A 61 86.78 -46.04 7.11
CA THR A 61 86.08 -45.07 6.25
C THR A 61 84.58 -45.32 6.21
N GLY A 62 84.14 -46.59 6.19
CA GLY A 62 82.73 -46.96 6.29
C GLY A 62 82.09 -46.59 7.63
N SER A 63 82.83 -46.71 8.73
CA SER A 63 82.41 -46.26 10.07
C SER A 63 82.26 -44.73 10.15
N ILE A 64 83.18 -43.98 9.53
CA ILE A 64 83.13 -42.51 9.50
C ILE A 64 81.93 -42.01 8.68
N VAL A 65 81.70 -42.59 7.50
CA VAL A 65 80.56 -42.21 6.63
C VAL A 65 79.23 -42.56 7.28
N SER A 66 79.11 -43.72 7.92
CA SER A 66 77.89 -44.11 8.64
C SER A 66 77.63 -43.24 9.87
N ARG A 67 78.68 -42.81 10.60
CA ARG A 67 78.57 -41.83 11.69
C ARG A 67 78.12 -40.46 11.18
N LEU A 68 78.73 -39.93 10.11
CA LEU A 68 78.34 -38.65 9.51
C LEU A 68 76.89 -38.67 9.00
N ARG A 69 76.41 -39.82 8.50
CA ARG A 69 75.02 -40.00 8.09
C ARG A 69 74.06 -39.94 9.28
N ARG A 70 74.38 -40.61 10.39
CA ARG A 70 73.62 -40.54 11.65
C ARG A 70 73.61 -39.12 12.23
N GLU A 71 74.74 -38.42 12.19
CA GLU A 71 74.84 -37.03 12.66
C GLU A 71 74.01 -36.06 11.79
N ARG A 72 73.99 -36.25 10.46
CA ARG A 72 73.09 -35.49 9.57
C ARG A 72 71.62 -35.79 9.83
N GLU A 73 71.25 -37.06 9.99
CA GLU A 73 69.87 -37.45 10.31
C GLU A 73 69.42 -36.91 11.67
N GLN A 74 70.33 -36.87 12.67
CA GLN A 74 70.07 -36.23 13.96
C GLN A 74 69.92 -34.72 13.84
N ARG A 75 70.75 -34.02 13.04
CA ARG A 75 70.59 -32.58 12.78
C ARG A 75 69.26 -32.25 12.11
N VAL A 76 68.86 -33.00 11.09
CA VAL A 76 67.57 -32.80 10.42
C VAL A 76 66.39 -33.05 11.37
N LYS A 77 66.48 -34.05 12.26
CA LYS A 77 65.50 -34.26 13.32
C LYS A 77 65.46 -33.10 14.31
N TYR A 78 66.61 -32.56 14.69
CA TYR A 78 66.72 -31.43 15.62
C TYR A 78 66.19 -30.11 15.00
N GLU A 79 66.47 -29.87 13.72
CA GLU A 79 65.94 -28.72 12.97
C GLU A 79 64.41 -28.79 12.85
N ARG A 80 63.84 -29.95 12.52
CA ARG A 80 62.38 -30.16 12.55
C ARG A 80 61.79 -29.96 13.94
N TRP A 81 62.46 -30.46 14.97
CA TRP A 81 61.99 -30.31 16.35
C TRP A 81 62.02 -28.84 16.79
N ARG A 82 63.06 -28.08 16.40
CA ARG A 82 63.16 -26.64 16.64
C ARG A 82 62.09 -25.85 15.89
N ASP A 83 61.82 -26.17 14.62
CA ASP A 83 60.76 -25.51 13.84
C ASP A 83 59.35 -25.80 14.39
N MET A 84 59.14 -26.96 15.01
CA MET A 84 57.88 -27.30 15.70
C MET A 84 57.74 -26.65 17.08
N THR A 85 58.87 -26.31 17.72
CA THR A 85 58.91 -25.70 19.06
C THR A 85 59.20 -24.20 19.04
N ASP A 86 59.31 -23.59 17.85
CA ASP A 86 59.58 -22.16 17.68
C ASP A 86 58.50 -21.33 18.40
N PRO A 87 58.85 -20.67 19.52
CA PRO A 87 57.89 -19.94 20.34
C PRO A 87 57.22 -18.82 19.55
N SER A 88 57.91 -18.23 18.56
CA SER A 88 57.39 -17.09 17.78
C SER A 88 56.17 -17.46 16.93
N ARG A 89 56.17 -18.68 16.38
CA ARG A 89 55.10 -19.20 15.51
C ARG A 89 53.87 -19.60 16.34
N ASN A 90 54.11 -20.19 17.51
CA ASN A 90 53.07 -20.46 18.50
C ASN A 90 52.49 -19.18 19.09
N TRP A 91 53.31 -18.15 19.29
CA TRP A 91 52.85 -16.84 19.77
C TRP A 91 51.99 -16.13 18.74
N CYS A 92 52.36 -16.16 17.46
CA CYS A 92 51.57 -15.59 16.39
C CYS A 92 50.21 -16.30 16.24
N ALA A 93 50.19 -17.64 16.27
CA ALA A 93 48.94 -18.40 16.23
C ALA A 93 48.06 -18.13 17.47
N THR A 94 48.65 -18.04 18.66
CA THR A 94 47.95 -17.73 19.90
C THR A 94 47.40 -16.30 19.88
N PHE A 95 48.18 -15.33 19.40
CA PHE A 95 47.77 -13.95 19.25
C PHE A 95 46.59 -13.81 18.29
N VAL A 96 46.65 -14.43 17.11
CA VAL A 96 45.53 -14.43 16.14
C VAL A 96 44.28 -15.07 16.76
N PHE A 97 44.43 -16.17 17.48
CA PHE A 97 43.32 -16.84 18.16
C PHE A 97 42.69 -15.95 19.25
N LEU A 98 43.52 -15.33 20.10
CA LEU A 98 43.05 -14.42 21.16
C LEU A 98 42.42 -13.15 20.58
N CYS A 99 42.99 -12.57 19.53
CA CYS A 99 42.39 -11.44 18.81
C CYS A 99 41.06 -11.84 18.17
N GLY A 100 40.96 -13.03 17.57
CA GLY A 100 39.72 -13.55 17.03
C GLY A 100 38.63 -13.69 18.09
N ILE A 101 38.97 -14.21 19.28
CA ILE A 101 38.04 -14.28 20.42
C ILE A 101 37.67 -12.89 20.91
N ALA A 102 38.62 -11.97 21.04
CA ALA A 102 38.35 -10.60 21.48
C ALA A 102 37.44 -9.85 20.50
N ILE A 103 37.65 -10.00 19.20
CA ILE A 103 36.79 -9.43 18.16
C ILE A 103 35.40 -10.09 18.20
N ALA A 104 35.32 -11.42 18.32
CA ALA A 104 34.05 -12.12 18.41
C ALA A 104 33.26 -11.72 19.67
N TYR A 105 33.95 -11.58 20.81
CA TYR A 105 33.38 -11.09 22.07
C TYR A 105 32.93 -9.65 21.93
N TRP A 106 33.76 -8.76 21.39
CA TRP A 106 33.42 -7.36 21.14
C TRP A 106 32.20 -7.26 20.22
N CYS A 107 32.22 -7.90 19.05
CA CYS A 107 31.07 -7.97 18.13
C CYS A 107 29.82 -8.55 18.81
N GLY A 108 29.97 -9.58 19.66
CA GLY A 108 28.89 -10.16 20.45
C GLY A 108 28.39 -9.26 21.59
N THR A 109 29.21 -8.35 22.12
CA THR A 109 28.75 -7.35 23.11
C THR A 109 27.99 -6.19 22.44
N TYR A 110 28.28 -5.88 21.18
CA TYR A 110 27.48 -4.95 20.37
C TYR A 110 26.23 -5.61 19.74
N TRP A 111 26.05 -6.93 19.93
CA TRP A 111 24.95 -7.68 19.35
C TRP A 111 24.29 -8.65 20.36
N PRO A 112 23.07 -8.37 20.81
CA PRO A 112 22.08 -7.53 20.15
C PRO A 112 22.25 -6.05 20.49
N ARG A 113 22.10 -5.19 19.47
CA ARG A 113 21.95 -3.75 19.67
C ARG A 113 20.74 -3.50 20.58
N GLU A 114 20.84 -2.50 21.46
CA GLU A 114 19.66 -2.04 22.17
C GLU A 114 18.57 -1.65 21.15
N PRO A 115 17.30 -2.04 21.39
CA PRO A 115 16.22 -1.63 20.53
C PRO A 115 16.13 -0.11 20.50
N GLU A 116 15.81 0.47 19.35
CA GLU A 116 15.59 1.91 19.26
C GLU A 116 14.43 2.29 20.21
N PRO A 117 14.63 3.22 21.16
CA PRO A 117 13.63 3.49 22.20
C PRO A 117 12.43 4.29 21.68
N ASN A 118 12.48 4.79 20.45
CA ASN A 118 11.47 5.68 19.90
C ASN A 118 10.20 4.93 19.51
N SER A 119 9.05 5.42 19.97
CA SER A 119 7.73 4.89 19.59
C SER A 119 7.22 5.43 18.25
N THR A 120 7.90 6.43 17.68
CA THR A 120 7.58 7.05 16.39
C THR A 120 8.83 7.10 15.51
N LEU A 121 8.64 7.24 14.20
CA LEU A 121 9.72 7.30 13.21
C LEU A 121 9.71 8.66 12.49
N PRO A 122 10.46 9.66 12.99
CA PRO A 122 10.66 10.92 12.28
C PRO A 122 11.28 10.70 10.91
N LEU A 123 10.91 11.51 9.91
CA LEU A 123 11.47 11.41 8.55
C LEU A 123 13.00 11.59 8.54
N SER A 124 13.55 12.34 9.50
CA SER A 124 15.00 12.51 9.66
C SER A 124 15.74 11.22 10.00
N MET A 125 15.06 10.25 10.60
CA MET A 125 15.61 8.97 11.05
C MET A 125 15.30 7.80 10.10
N THR A 126 14.51 8.04 9.04
CA THR A 126 14.22 6.98 8.07
C THR A 126 15.48 6.58 7.30
N LYS A 127 15.53 5.31 6.91
CA LYS A 127 16.58 4.78 6.03
C LYS A 127 15.92 4.54 4.67
N PRO A 128 16.49 5.07 3.57
CA PRO A 128 15.94 4.84 2.24
C PRO A 128 15.73 3.35 1.94
N PRO A 129 14.53 2.94 1.51
CA PRO A 129 14.26 1.58 1.06
C PRO A 129 15.27 1.10 0.02
N LYS A 130 15.74 -0.14 0.17
CA LYS A 130 16.70 -0.78 -0.74
C LYS A 130 16.00 -1.86 -1.56
N HIS A 131 15.29 -1.45 -2.60
CA HIS A 131 14.63 -2.34 -3.56
C HIS A 131 15.61 -2.90 -4.59
N ASN A 132 15.31 -4.08 -5.13
CA ASN A 132 16.09 -4.70 -6.20
C ASN A 132 15.25 -4.82 -7.46
N THR A 133 15.20 -3.72 -8.21
CA THR A 133 14.38 -3.58 -9.42
C THR A 133 15.17 -3.83 -10.70
N LYS A 134 16.34 -4.47 -10.59
CA LYS A 134 17.16 -4.85 -11.74
C LYS A 134 16.41 -5.82 -12.63
N LEU A 135 16.60 -5.70 -13.94
CA LEU A 135 15.86 -6.47 -14.94
C LEU A 135 16.02 -7.98 -14.73
N GLU A 136 17.22 -8.46 -14.39
CA GLU A 136 17.49 -9.89 -14.19
C GLU A 136 16.73 -10.44 -12.98
N ASN A 137 16.59 -9.63 -11.92
CA ASN A 137 15.83 -10.02 -10.73
C ASN A 137 14.32 -10.07 -11.02
N MET A 138 13.80 -9.09 -11.78
CA MET A 138 12.40 -9.03 -12.18
C MET A 138 12.02 -10.17 -13.14
N GLN A 139 12.88 -10.51 -14.11
CA GLN A 139 12.69 -11.64 -15.02
C GLN A 139 12.72 -12.99 -14.27
N ALA A 140 13.62 -13.15 -13.31
CA ALA A 140 13.65 -14.34 -12.47
C ALA A 140 12.40 -14.45 -11.59
N ALA A 141 11.89 -13.33 -11.06
CA ALA A 141 10.64 -13.30 -10.31
C ALA A 141 9.43 -13.64 -11.19
N TRP A 142 9.38 -13.10 -12.41
CA TRP A 142 8.35 -13.40 -13.40
C TRP A 142 8.23 -14.89 -13.69
N ALA A 143 9.36 -15.59 -13.87
CA ALA A 143 9.36 -17.03 -14.06
C ALA A 143 8.81 -17.79 -12.83
N ASP A 144 9.00 -17.27 -11.63
CA ASP A 144 8.45 -17.85 -10.40
C ASP A 144 6.95 -17.53 -10.26
N PHE A 145 6.49 -16.34 -10.64
CA PHE A 145 5.06 -16.00 -10.67
C PHE A 145 4.28 -16.91 -11.61
N ILE A 146 4.81 -17.21 -12.80
CA ILE A 146 4.19 -18.14 -13.76
C ILE A 146 3.97 -19.53 -13.14
N LYS A 147 4.87 -20.00 -12.29
CA LYS A 147 4.71 -21.30 -11.61
C LYS A 147 3.58 -21.29 -10.58
N ILE A 148 3.28 -20.12 -10.00
CA ILE A 148 2.22 -19.95 -8.99
C ILE A 148 0.88 -19.77 -9.69
N VAL A 149 0.76 -18.71 -10.48
CA VAL A 149 -0.54 -18.29 -11.03
C VAL A 149 -0.82 -18.85 -12.42
N GLY A 150 0.17 -19.43 -13.11
CA GLY A 150 0.07 -19.85 -14.50
C GLY A 150 0.50 -18.77 -15.49
N LYS A 151 0.93 -19.19 -16.69
CA LYS A 151 1.47 -18.28 -17.71
C LYS A 151 0.45 -17.24 -18.18
N ASP A 152 -0.80 -17.66 -18.34
CA ASP A 152 -1.89 -16.80 -18.83
C ASP A 152 -2.36 -15.75 -17.80
N HIS A 153 -1.78 -15.80 -16.59
CA HIS A 153 -2.14 -14.94 -15.46
C HIS A 153 -0.98 -14.04 -15.02
N VAL A 154 0.02 -13.87 -15.89
CA VAL A 154 1.07 -12.86 -15.77
C VAL A 154 1.18 -12.07 -17.08
N SER A 155 0.90 -10.78 -17.05
CA SER A 155 0.93 -9.93 -18.25
C SER A 155 2.12 -8.98 -18.28
N THR A 156 2.69 -8.82 -19.46
CA THR A 156 3.70 -7.80 -19.81
C THR A 156 3.28 -7.02 -21.06
N LEU A 157 1.99 -7.07 -21.43
CA LEU A 157 1.45 -6.33 -22.57
C LEU A 157 1.43 -4.84 -22.24
N GLU A 158 1.89 -3.99 -23.15
CA GLU A 158 2.01 -2.55 -22.90
C GLU A 158 0.66 -1.93 -22.50
N THR A 159 -0.44 -2.34 -23.13
CA THR A 159 -1.80 -1.88 -22.78
C THR A 159 -2.18 -2.18 -21.34
N ASP A 160 -1.79 -3.35 -20.82
CA ASP A 160 -2.05 -3.70 -19.43
C ASP A 160 -1.16 -2.88 -18.50
N LEU A 161 0.11 -2.67 -18.85
CA LEU A 161 1.02 -1.84 -18.05
C LEU A 161 0.52 -0.39 -17.96
N GLU A 162 0.04 0.18 -19.07
CA GLU A 162 -0.53 1.53 -19.13
C GLU A 162 -1.80 1.64 -18.28
N HIS A 163 -2.73 0.68 -18.39
CA HIS A 163 -3.97 0.65 -17.61
C HIS A 163 -3.73 0.56 -16.10
N HIS A 164 -2.60 -0.05 -15.69
CA HIS A 164 -2.21 -0.18 -14.29
C HIS A 164 -1.23 0.90 -13.82
N ALA A 165 -0.88 1.88 -14.67
CA ALA A 165 0.00 2.99 -14.32
C ALA A 165 -0.79 4.24 -13.92
N SER A 166 -1.89 4.55 -14.61
CA SER A 166 -2.73 5.72 -14.33
C SER A 166 -4.10 5.61 -15.00
N SER A 167 -4.90 6.68 -14.96
CA SER A 167 -6.17 6.84 -15.66
C SER A 167 -6.34 8.28 -16.14
N ALA A 168 -7.32 8.51 -17.01
CA ALA A 168 -7.64 9.86 -17.50
C ALA A 168 -8.16 10.82 -16.40
N TRP A 169 -8.60 10.27 -15.27
CA TRP A 169 -9.13 11.01 -14.12
C TRP A 169 -8.17 11.05 -12.93
N SER A 170 -6.96 10.50 -13.06
CA SER A 170 -5.94 10.57 -12.01
C SER A 170 -5.32 11.97 -11.98
N THR A 171 -5.30 12.56 -10.78
CA THR A 171 -4.60 13.81 -10.49
C THR A 171 -3.08 13.65 -10.67
N HIS A 172 -2.53 12.47 -10.35
CA HIS A 172 -1.13 12.17 -10.61
C HIS A 172 -0.93 11.78 -12.08
N GLN A 173 0.03 12.43 -12.73
CA GLN A 173 0.42 12.16 -14.10
C GLN A 173 1.72 11.36 -14.08
N PRO A 174 1.70 10.08 -14.50
CA PRO A 174 2.85 9.21 -14.35
C PRO A 174 4.01 9.66 -15.24
N GLY A 175 5.23 9.55 -14.73
CA GLY A 175 6.43 9.68 -15.55
C GLY A 175 6.59 8.50 -16.54
N PRO A 176 7.46 8.61 -17.57
CA PRO A 176 7.65 7.54 -18.56
C PRO A 176 8.08 6.18 -17.97
N ASP A 177 8.76 6.22 -16.82
CA ASP A 177 9.26 5.05 -16.08
C ASP A 177 8.31 4.58 -14.96
N GLU A 178 7.21 5.28 -14.70
CA GLU A 178 6.27 4.99 -13.60
C GLU A 178 5.20 3.96 -13.99
N LYS A 179 5.66 2.82 -14.50
CA LYS A 179 4.82 1.68 -14.88
C LYS A 179 5.31 0.38 -14.25
N PRO A 180 4.41 -0.59 -13.98
CA PRO A 180 4.83 -1.92 -13.52
C PRO A 180 5.67 -2.63 -14.59
N PHE A 181 6.54 -3.54 -14.15
CA PHE A 181 7.26 -4.46 -15.02
C PHE A 181 6.33 -5.55 -15.58
N CYS A 182 5.46 -6.07 -14.72
CA CYS A 182 4.42 -7.02 -15.09
C CYS A 182 3.22 -6.91 -14.15
N ILE A 183 2.07 -7.41 -14.61
CA ILE A 183 0.85 -7.57 -13.82
C ILE A 183 0.70 -9.05 -13.46
N VAL A 184 0.42 -9.33 -12.18
CA VAL A 184 0.17 -10.69 -11.69
C VAL A 184 -1.28 -10.79 -11.26
N TYR A 185 -2.00 -11.80 -11.76
CA TYR A 185 -3.42 -12.02 -11.51
C TYR A 185 -3.65 -13.28 -10.66
N PRO A 186 -3.48 -13.24 -9.33
CA PRO A 186 -3.78 -14.36 -8.45
C PRO A 186 -5.30 -14.59 -8.32
N ALA A 187 -5.71 -15.82 -8.04
CA ALA A 187 -7.10 -16.24 -7.84
C ALA A 187 -7.45 -16.62 -6.39
N SER A 188 -6.48 -16.65 -5.48
CA SER A 188 -6.70 -17.01 -4.08
C SER A 188 -5.78 -16.26 -3.12
N THR A 189 -6.12 -16.27 -1.84
CA THR A 189 -5.27 -15.71 -0.77
C THR A 189 -3.90 -16.39 -0.74
N GLU A 190 -3.85 -17.69 -1.00
CA GLU A 190 -2.63 -18.49 -1.01
C GLU A 190 -1.71 -18.06 -2.16
N GLU A 191 -2.25 -17.87 -3.38
CA GLU A 191 -1.46 -17.37 -4.51
C GLU A 191 -0.91 -15.97 -4.25
N VAL A 192 -1.72 -15.07 -3.68
CA VAL A 192 -1.26 -13.72 -3.26
C VAL A 192 -0.10 -13.85 -2.27
N ALA A 193 -0.24 -14.71 -1.25
CA ALA A 193 0.79 -14.93 -0.24
C ALA A 193 2.10 -15.45 -0.85
N GLU A 194 2.05 -16.41 -1.76
CA GLU A 194 3.25 -16.94 -2.43
C GLU A 194 3.93 -15.91 -3.35
N VAL A 195 3.16 -15.12 -4.08
CA VAL A 195 3.70 -14.01 -4.89
C VAL A 195 4.39 -12.97 -3.99
N VAL A 196 3.76 -12.59 -2.87
CA VAL A 196 4.35 -11.64 -1.92
C VAL A 196 5.62 -12.20 -1.26
N LYS A 197 5.69 -13.50 -0.93
CA LYS A 197 6.92 -14.13 -0.42
C LYS A 197 8.09 -14.02 -1.39
N ILE A 198 7.83 -14.20 -2.71
CA ILE A 198 8.85 -13.99 -3.74
C ILE A 198 9.31 -12.54 -3.75
N CYS A 199 8.38 -11.59 -3.78
CA CYS A 199 8.70 -10.17 -3.75
C CYS A 199 9.47 -9.78 -2.49
N HIS A 200 9.11 -10.34 -1.33
CA HIS A 200 9.81 -10.13 -0.07
C HIS A 200 11.26 -10.59 -0.14
N LYS A 201 11.49 -11.83 -0.55
CA LYS A 201 12.83 -12.41 -0.71
C LYS A 201 13.68 -11.65 -1.72
N ARG A 202 13.06 -11.20 -2.82
CA ARG A 202 13.72 -10.52 -3.93
C ARG A 202 13.76 -9.00 -3.80
N ARG A 203 13.12 -8.42 -2.77
CA ARG A 203 12.96 -6.98 -2.52
C ARG A 203 12.32 -6.22 -3.68
N ILE A 204 11.25 -6.78 -4.23
CA ILE A 204 10.49 -6.22 -5.35
C ILE A 204 9.30 -5.41 -4.80
N PRO A 205 9.15 -4.13 -5.17
CA PRO A 205 7.97 -3.34 -4.82
C PRO A 205 6.68 -3.89 -5.43
N ILE A 206 5.58 -3.73 -4.70
CA ILE A 206 4.26 -4.21 -5.07
C ILE A 206 3.27 -3.05 -4.96
N VAL A 207 2.44 -2.89 -5.98
CA VAL A 207 1.23 -2.06 -5.92
C VAL A 207 0.02 -2.98 -6.10
N ALA A 208 -0.98 -2.81 -5.25
CA ALA A 208 -2.24 -3.53 -5.38
C ALA A 208 -3.17 -2.80 -6.35
N PHE A 209 -3.89 -3.57 -7.15
CA PHE A 209 -4.86 -3.07 -8.10
C PHE A 209 -6.17 -3.86 -7.98
N SER A 210 -7.28 -3.13 -7.93
CA SER A 210 -8.64 -3.67 -7.85
C SER A 210 -9.48 -3.04 -8.96
N GLY A 211 -10.38 -2.10 -8.64
CA GLY A 211 -11.20 -1.42 -9.67
C GLY A 211 -10.47 -0.36 -10.51
N GLY A 212 -9.28 0.11 -10.10
CA GLY A 212 -8.54 1.13 -10.85
C GLY A 212 -9.20 2.52 -10.90
N THR A 213 -10.11 2.83 -9.97
CA THR A 213 -10.94 4.04 -10.02
C THR A 213 -10.46 5.19 -9.14
N SER A 214 -9.44 5.00 -8.31
CA SER A 214 -8.95 6.04 -7.38
C SER A 214 -8.22 7.18 -8.09
N VAL A 215 -8.20 8.39 -7.49
CA VAL A 215 -7.81 9.63 -8.19
C VAL A 215 -6.51 10.29 -7.71
N GLU A 216 -5.97 9.93 -6.55
CA GLU A 216 -4.81 10.62 -5.91
C GLU A 216 -3.47 9.91 -6.18
N GLY A 217 -3.38 9.13 -7.26
CA GLY A 217 -2.18 8.37 -7.63
C GLY A 217 -1.90 7.14 -6.76
N GLN A 218 -2.93 6.57 -6.12
CA GLN A 218 -2.79 5.44 -5.18
C GLN A 218 -2.17 4.19 -5.82
N TYR A 219 -2.46 3.94 -7.10
CA TYR A 219 -1.92 2.79 -7.83
C TYR A 219 -0.80 3.15 -8.83
N ALA A 220 -0.33 4.40 -8.85
CA ALA A 220 0.79 4.79 -9.71
C ALA A 220 2.10 4.11 -9.26
N GLN A 221 2.88 3.59 -10.19
CA GLN A 221 4.08 2.81 -9.88
C GLN A 221 5.34 3.68 -9.80
N THR A 222 5.46 4.48 -8.74
CA THR A 222 6.63 5.37 -8.50
C THR A 222 7.93 4.61 -8.24
N ARG A 223 7.82 3.33 -7.84
CA ARG A 223 8.97 2.44 -7.69
C ARG A 223 8.78 1.27 -8.62
N LYS A 224 9.62 1.14 -9.65
CA LYS A 224 9.63 0.00 -10.59
C LYS A 224 9.41 -1.31 -9.81
N GLY A 225 8.54 -2.18 -10.28
CA GLY A 225 8.06 -3.30 -9.47
C GLY A 225 6.97 -4.07 -10.20
N ILE A 226 6.08 -4.72 -9.46
CA ILE A 226 4.91 -5.39 -10.04
C ILE A 226 3.61 -4.76 -9.57
N SER A 227 2.55 -4.97 -10.36
CA SER A 227 1.17 -4.76 -9.91
C SER A 227 0.52 -6.11 -9.65
N ILE A 228 -0.14 -6.26 -8.50
CA ILE A 228 -1.00 -7.42 -8.20
C ILE A 228 -2.44 -7.00 -8.45
N ASN A 229 -3.05 -7.55 -9.50
CA ASN A 229 -4.44 -7.28 -9.84
C ASN A 229 -5.34 -8.41 -9.33
N PHE A 230 -6.30 -8.05 -8.48
CA PHE A 230 -7.23 -9.00 -7.86
C PHE A 230 -8.37 -9.46 -8.77
N GLY A 231 -8.40 -9.15 -10.06
CA GLY A 231 -9.54 -9.35 -10.96
C GLY A 231 -10.08 -10.79 -11.04
N ARG A 232 -9.26 -11.80 -10.71
CA ARG A 232 -9.68 -13.21 -10.59
C ARG A 232 -10.28 -13.59 -9.22
N MET A 233 -10.21 -12.69 -8.25
CA MET A 233 -10.78 -12.78 -6.90
C MET A 233 -12.05 -11.94 -6.82
N ASN A 234 -13.08 -12.31 -7.58
CA ASN A 234 -14.31 -11.53 -7.79
C ASN A 234 -15.59 -12.25 -7.31
N GLN A 235 -15.47 -13.16 -6.34
CA GLN A 235 -16.58 -13.98 -5.86
C GLN A 235 -17.20 -13.45 -4.56
N VAL A 236 -18.52 -13.59 -4.44
CA VAL A 236 -19.22 -13.59 -3.15
C VAL A 236 -19.10 -14.99 -2.57
N LEU A 237 -18.39 -15.10 -1.45
CA LEU A 237 -18.04 -16.39 -0.83
C LEU A 237 -19.16 -16.92 0.06
N ALA A 238 -19.88 -16.04 0.77
CA ALA A 238 -21.00 -16.42 1.61
C ALA A 238 -21.93 -15.23 1.85
N LEU A 239 -23.24 -15.47 1.89
CA LEU A 239 -24.25 -14.52 2.37
C LEU A 239 -24.92 -15.11 3.61
N HIS A 240 -24.84 -14.40 4.74
CA HIS A 240 -25.46 -14.77 6.00
C HIS A 240 -26.62 -13.80 6.26
N LYS A 241 -27.76 -14.08 5.60
CA LYS A 241 -28.91 -13.18 5.58
C LYS A 241 -29.45 -12.90 6.98
N GLU A 242 -29.55 -13.93 7.81
CA GLU A 242 -30.08 -13.86 9.17
C GLU A 242 -29.16 -13.05 10.09
N ASP A 243 -27.85 -13.08 9.82
CA ASP A 243 -26.82 -12.35 10.58
C ASP A 243 -26.54 -10.95 10.03
N MET A 244 -27.08 -10.62 8.85
CA MET A 244 -26.90 -9.36 8.13
C MET A 244 -25.42 -9.09 7.79
N ASP A 245 -24.71 -10.11 7.30
CA ASP A 245 -23.35 -9.98 6.77
C ASP A 245 -23.09 -10.81 5.51
N VAL A 246 -22.08 -10.39 4.74
CA VAL A 246 -21.64 -11.04 3.50
C VAL A 246 -20.11 -11.13 3.48
N VAL A 247 -19.58 -12.24 2.98
CA VAL A 247 -18.15 -12.48 2.79
C VAL A 247 -17.83 -12.40 1.31
N VAL A 248 -16.89 -11.54 0.92
CA VAL A 248 -16.59 -11.22 -0.47
C VAL A 248 -15.09 -11.13 -0.73
N GLN A 249 -14.70 -11.42 -1.96
CA GLN A 249 -13.34 -11.21 -2.45
C GLN A 249 -13.13 -9.75 -2.94
N PRO A 250 -11.88 -9.25 -3.02
CA PRO A 250 -11.57 -7.85 -3.26
C PRO A 250 -12.01 -7.28 -4.61
N ALA A 251 -12.17 -8.10 -5.66
CA ALA A 251 -12.62 -7.62 -6.97
C ALA A 251 -14.13 -7.74 -7.19
N VAL A 252 -14.92 -7.97 -6.13
CA VAL A 252 -16.37 -7.81 -6.20
C VAL A 252 -16.68 -6.31 -6.35
N GLY A 253 -17.38 -5.93 -7.42
CA GLY A 253 -17.90 -4.59 -7.62
C GLY A 253 -19.11 -4.32 -6.71
N TRP A 254 -19.18 -3.14 -6.09
CA TRP A 254 -20.25 -2.84 -5.12
C TRP A 254 -21.64 -2.82 -5.77
N GLU A 255 -21.73 -2.42 -7.03
CA GLU A 255 -22.98 -2.38 -7.82
C GLU A 255 -23.52 -3.80 -8.04
N LEU A 256 -22.66 -4.73 -8.45
CA LEU A 256 -23.01 -6.14 -8.64
C LEU A 256 -23.40 -6.79 -7.30
N LEU A 257 -22.66 -6.50 -6.23
CA LEU A 257 -22.99 -6.97 -4.90
C LEU A 257 -24.40 -6.51 -4.49
N ASN A 258 -24.72 -5.23 -4.68
CA ASN A 258 -26.04 -4.70 -4.36
C ASN A 258 -27.15 -5.28 -5.24
N HIS A 259 -26.88 -5.56 -6.52
CA HIS A 259 -27.82 -6.26 -7.38
C HIS A 259 -28.18 -7.65 -6.79
N GLN A 260 -27.17 -8.43 -6.38
CA GLN A 260 -27.39 -9.76 -5.78
C GLN A 260 -28.08 -9.68 -4.41
N LEU A 261 -27.69 -8.73 -3.55
CA LEU A 261 -28.31 -8.54 -2.24
C LEU A 261 -29.78 -8.11 -2.32
N ALA A 262 -30.14 -7.34 -3.36
CA ALA A 262 -31.49 -6.84 -3.54
C ALA A 262 -32.53 -7.95 -3.71
N GLU A 263 -32.15 -9.09 -4.31
CA GLU A 263 -32.99 -10.29 -4.42
C GLU A 263 -33.42 -10.84 -3.05
N GLN A 264 -32.61 -10.57 -2.02
CA GLN A 264 -32.87 -10.98 -0.63
C GLN A 264 -33.48 -9.87 0.22
N GLY A 265 -33.82 -8.72 -0.38
CA GLY A 265 -34.31 -7.53 0.34
C GLY A 265 -33.21 -6.83 1.16
N LEU A 266 -31.94 -7.02 0.80
CA LEU A 266 -30.78 -6.46 1.48
C LEU A 266 -30.02 -5.49 0.57
N PHE A 267 -29.15 -4.68 1.15
CA PHE A 267 -28.13 -3.90 0.43
C PHE A 267 -26.92 -3.57 1.32
N PHE A 268 -25.81 -3.28 0.67
CA PHE A 268 -24.56 -2.74 1.19
C PHE A 268 -24.52 -1.22 0.92
N PRO A 269 -24.59 -0.36 1.95
CA PRO A 269 -24.82 1.07 1.75
C PRO A 269 -23.72 1.92 1.10
N PRO A 270 -22.40 1.69 1.37
CA PRO A 270 -21.35 2.46 0.72
C PRO A 270 -21.47 2.41 -0.81
N ASP A 271 -21.57 3.59 -1.42
CA ASP A 271 -21.89 3.80 -2.83
C ASP A 271 -20.93 4.81 -3.49
N PRO A 272 -19.61 4.54 -3.53
CA PRO A 272 -18.65 5.39 -4.20
C PRO A 272 -18.89 5.40 -5.73
N GLY A 273 -18.06 6.15 -6.45
CA GLY A 273 -18.10 6.20 -7.92
C GLY A 273 -18.21 4.82 -8.60
N PRO A 274 -18.95 4.70 -9.73
CA PRO A 274 -19.12 3.45 -10.46
C PRO A 274 -17.81 2.75 -10.81
N GLY A 275 -17.83 1.41 -10.86
CA GLY A 275 -16.65 0.59 -11.14
C GLY A 275 -15.73 0.35 -9.94
N ALA A 276 -15.99 0.98 -8.79
CA ALA A 276 -15.27 0.69 -7.55
C ALA A 276 -15.53 -0.76 -7.09
N MET A 277 -14.48 -1.39 -6.57
CA MET A 277 -14.49 -2.76 -6.07
C MET A 277 -14.07 -2.80 -4.61
N ILE A 278 -14.55 -3.79 -3.85
CA ILE A 278 -14.44 -3.85 -2.40
C ILE A 278 -13.00 -3.68 -1.88
N GLY A 279 -12.01 -4.28 -2.54
CA GLY A 279 -10.60 -4.14 -2.15
C GLY A 279 -10.10 -2.70 -2.22
N GLY A 280 -10.44 -1.98 -3.30
CA GLY A 280 -10.16 -0.55 -3.45
C GLY A 280 -10.92 0.29 -2.42
N MET A 281 -12.20 -0.02 -2.19
CA MET A 281 -13.04 0.66 -1.19
C MET A 281 -12.46 0.54 0.22
N VAL A 282 -12.04 -0.67 0.61
CA VAL A 282 -11.31 -0.89 1.88
C VAL A 282 -10.01 -0.10 1.88
N GLY A 283 -9.25 -0.16 0.78
CA GLY A 283 -7.97 0.51 0.63
C GLY A 283 -8.06 2.02 0.87
N THR A 284 -9.03 2.70 0.29
CA THR A 284 -9.19 4.16 0.43
C THR A 284 -10.06 4.55 1.63
N GLY A 285 -10.82 3.62 2.20
CA GLY A 285 -11.80 3.95 3.25
C GLY A 285 -12.93 4.85 2.73
N CYS A 286 -13.29 4.70 1.45
CA CYS A 286 -14.19 5.60 0.73
C CYS A 286 -15.57 5.81 1.40
N SER A 287 -16.24 6.88 1.00
CA SER A 287 -17.65 7.17 1.28
C SER A 287 -18.53 6.96 0.03
N GLY A 288 -19.20 8.00 -0.44
CA GLY A 288 -20.33 7.95 -1.38
C GLY A 288 -21.55 8.74 -0.88
N THR A 289 -22.56 8.88 -1.74
CA THR A 289 -23.72 9.76 -1.47
C THR A 289 -24.55 9.32 -0.26
N ASN A 290 -24.51 8.04 0.09
CA ASN A 290 -25.24 7.47 1.22
C ASN A 290 -24.51 7.66 2.57
N ALA A 291 -23.28 8.19 2.58
CA ALA A 291 -22.45 8.26 3.78
C ALA A 291 -23.07 9.11 4.89
N TYR A 292 -23.79 10.18 4.54
CA TYR A 292 -24.52 11.00 5.51
C TYR A 292 -25.44 10.17 6.42
N ARG A 293 -26.14 9.18 5.86
CA ARG A 293 -27.05 8.31 6.63
C ARG A 293 -26.37 7.10 7.23
N TYR A 294 -25.48 6.47 6.46
CA TYR A 294 -25.02 5.11 6.75
C TYR A 294 -23.56 5.05 7.23
N GLY A 295 -22.81 6.14 7.14
CA GLY A 295 -21.37 6.15 7.39
C GLY A 295 -20.58 5.62 6.19
N THR A 296 -19.26 5.49 6.38
CA THR A 296 -18.31 5.20 5.29
C THR A 296 -17.93 3.72 5.25
N MET A 297 -17.04 3.33 4.33
CA MET A 297 -16.50 1.97 4.29
C MET A 297 -15.95 1.52 5.64
N ARG A 298 -15.39 2.46 6.43
CA ARG A 298 -14.89 2.21 7.78
C ARG A 298 -15.96 1.59 8.66
N ASP A 299 -17.22 2.02 8.55
CA ASP A 299 -18.30 1.53 9.38
C ASP A 299 -18.78 0.16 8.94
N TRP A 300 -18.71 -0.16 7.65
CA TRP A 300 -19.36 -1.32 7.05
C TRP A 300 -18.52 -2.60 6.98
N VAL A 301 -17.23 -2.53 7.30
CA VAL A 301 -16.35 -3.71 7.35
C VAL A 301 -16.36 -4.33 8.75
N LEU A 302 -16.66 -5.62 8.83
CA LEU A 302 -16.50 -6.41 10.05
C LEU A 302 -15.08 -6.95 10.16
N SER A 303 -14.60 -7.73 9.19
CA SER A 303 -13.31 -8.41 9.26
C SER A 303 -12.62 -8.40 7.91
N LEU A 304 -11.30 -8.48 7.92
CA LEU A 304 -10.48 -8.60 6.74
C LEU A 304 -9.55 -9.81 6.86
N THR A 305 -9.35 -10.52 5.75
CA THR A 305 -8.18 -11.39 5.56
C THR A 305 -7.16 -10.61 4.76
N VAL A 306 -5.93 -10.53 5.28
CA VAL A 306 -4.87 -9.66 4.77
C VAL A 306 -3.58 -10.45 4.60
N VAL A 307 -2.93 -10.27 3.45
CA VAL A 307 -1.57 -10.75 3.20
C VAL A 307 -0.58 -9.63 3.53
N MET A 308 0.29 -9.88 4.51
CA MET A 308 1.31 -8.95 5.00
C MET A 308 2.51 -8.89 4.03
N ALA A 309 3.41 -7.92 4.22
CA ALA A 309 4.54 -7.68 3.31
C ALA A 309 5.57 -8.83 3.22
N ASP A 310 5.53 -9.79 4.15
CA ASP A 310 6.33 -11.02 4.15
C ASP A 310 5.56 -12.24 3.61
N GLY A 311 4.30 -12.05 3.23
CA GLY A 311 3.38 -13.09 2.77
C GLY A 311 2.68 -13.84 3.91
N THR A 312 2.80 -13.40 5.17
CA THR A 312 1.98 -13.92 6.27
C THR A 312 0.52 -13.56 6.04
N VAL A 313 -0.38 -14.53 6.20
CA VAL A 313 -1.84 -14.31 6.12
C VAL A 313 -2.38 -14.11 7.52
N ILE A 314 -3.08 -13.00 7.74
CA ILE A 314 -3.78 -12.72 9.00
C ILE A 314 -5.27 -12.52 8.76
N LYS A 315 -6.07 -12.80 9.80
CA LYS A 315 -7.47 -12.41 9.86
C LYS A 315 -7.64 -11.41 11.00
N THR A 316 -8.21 -10.25 10.71
CA THR A 316 -8.21 -9.12 11.66
C THR A 316 -9.12 -9.37 12.86
N ARG A 317 -10.26 -10.06 12.68
CA ARG A 317 -11.12 -10.55 13.76
C ARG A 317 -12.09 -11.65 13.30
N GLN A 318 -12.94 -12.11 14.20
CA GLN A 318 -14.05 -13.03 13.88
C GLN A 318 -15.31 -12.26 13.44
N ARG A 319 -16.32 -12.98 12.93
CA ARG A 319 -17.58 -12.41 12.40
C ARG A 319 -18.44 -11.58 13.38
N PRO A 320 -18.47 -11.81 14.72
CA PRO A 320 -19.37 -11.07 15.60
C PRO A 320 -19.24 -9.54 15.47
N ARG A 321 -20.38 -8.84 15.42
CA ARG A 321 -20.41 -7.37 15.24
C ARG A 321 -19.68 -6.63 16.37
N LYS A 322 -19.74 -7.18 17.58
CA LYS A 322 -19.05 -6.67 18.78
C LYS A 322 -17.88 -7.56 19.11
N SER A 323 -16.72 -6.96 19.36
CA SER A 323 -15.55 -7.63 19.88
C SER A 323 -14.67 -6.62 20.60
N SER A 324 -14.08 -7.03 21.71
CA SER A 324 -13.03 -6.30 22.43
C SER A 324 -11.76 -7.17 22.57
N ALA A 325 -11.63 -8.20 21.72
CA ALA A 325 -10.50 -9.10 21.73
C ALA A 325 -9.29 -8.46 21.04
N GLY A 326 -8.45 -7.77 21.82
CA GLY A 326 -7.23 -7.13 21.34
C GLY A 326 -7.45 -5.84 20.56
N TYR A 327 -6.47 -5.44 19.76
CA TYR A 327 -6.50 -4.22 18.95
C TYR A 327 -7.41 -4.37 17.71
N ASP A 328 -8.08 -3.29 17.31
CA ASP A 328 -8.86 -3.27 16.09
C ASP A 328 -7.97 -3.10 14.85
N LEU A 329 -7.38 -4.21 14.40
CA LEU A 329 -6.57 -4.23 13.18
C LEU A 329 -7.42 -3.97 11.93
N THR A 330 -8.72 -4.26 11.95
CA THR A 330 -9.61 -4.00 10.80
C THR A 330 -9.57 -2.52 10.44
N LYS A 331 -9.76 -1.63 11.42
CA LYS A 331 -9.72 -0.18 11.20
C LYS A 331 -8.34 0.37 10.82
N LEU A 332 -7.27 -0.37 11.11
CA LEU A 332 -5.92 -0.01 10.72
C LEU A 332 -5.67 -0.24 9.22
N PHE A 333 -6.26 -1.30 8.64
CA PHE A 333 -6.12 -1.59 7.21
C PHE A 333 -7.08 -0.79 6.33
N ILE A 334 -8.23 -0.36 6.85
CA ILE A 334 -9.18 0.49 6.11
C ILE A 334 -8.60 1.91 5.97
N GLY A 335 -8.45 2.38 4.73
CA GLY A 335 -7.78 3.65 4.44
C GLY A 335 -6.25 3.56 4.40
N SER A 336 -5.67 2.35 4.47
CA SER A 336 -4.22 2.17 4.40
C SER A 336 -3.65 2.21 2.98
N GLU A 337 -4.51 2.24 1.96
CA GLU A 337 -4.18 2.33 0.53
C GLU A 337 -3.21 1.24 0.06
N GLY A 338 -3.29 0.04 0.66
CA GLY A 338 -2.40 -1.07 0.33
C GLY A 338 -0.96 -0.88 0.83
N THR A 339 -0.68 0.14 1.64
CA THR A 339 0.66 0.40 2.19
C THR A 339 0.99 -0.52 3.37
N LEU A 340 -0.01 -1.11 4.04
CA LEU A 340 0.20 -1.93 5.24
C LEU A 340 0.02 -3.44 4.99
N GLY A 341 -0.74 -3.80 3.95
CA GLY A 341 -1.09 -5.18 3.63
C GLY A 341 -2.05 -5.24 2.44
N LEU A 342 -2.23 -6.44 1.89
CA LEU A 342 -3.07 -6.71 0.74
C LEU A 342 -4.35 -7.44 1.17
N VAL A 343 -5.51 -6.81 1.01
CA VAL A 343 -6.80 -7.38 1.43
C VAL A 343 -7.27 -8.41 0.40
N THR A 344 -7.49 -9.66 0.82
CA THR A 344 -7.89 -10.79 -0.04
C THR A 344 -9.30 -11.32 0.25
N GLU A 345 -9.89 -10.94 1.38
CA GLU A 345 -11.29 -11.24 1.73
C GLU A 345 -11.80 -10.15 2.69
N ALA A 346 -13.06 -9.76 2.53
CA ALA A 346 -13.76 -8.87 3.45
C ALA A 346 -15.08 -9.48 3.91
N THR A 347 -15.32 -9.46 5.22
CA THR A 347 -16.65 -9.65 5.80
C THR A 347 -17.29 -8.28 5.99
N LEU A 348 -18.39 -8.02 5.29
CA LEU A 348 -19.10 -6.75 5.28
C LEU A 348 -20.44 -6.89 5.99
N LYS A 349 -20.85 -5.86 6.72
CA LYS A 349 -22.24 -5.73 7.16
C LYS A 349 -23.12 -5.47 5.95
N VAL A 350 -24.37 -5.92 6.00
CA VAL A 350 -25.44 -5.49 5.08
C VAL A 350 -26.63 -5.03 5.90
N THR A 351 -27.60 -4.37 5.26
CA THR A 351 -28.81 -3.88 5.92
C THR A 351 -30.03 -4.11 5.01
N ALA A 352 -31.23 -4.04 5.59
CA ALA A 352 -32.46 -4.18 4.83
C ALA A 352 -32.61 -3.03 3.82
N LYS A 353 -33.07 -3.35 2.61
CA LYS A 353 -33.42 -2.36 1.59
C LYS A 353 -34.59 -1.50 2.11
N PRO A 354 -34.53 -0.17 1.98
CA PRO A 354 -35.64 0.70 2.41
C PRO A 354 -36.93 0.35 1.66
N ALA A 355 -38.07 0.42 2.37
CA ALA A 355 -39.38 0.14 1.79
C ALA A 355 -39.83 1.21 0.77
N ALA A 356 -39.35 2.44 0.93
CA ALA A 356 -39.58 3.54 0.01
C ALA A 356 -38.32 4.43 -0.08
N THR A 357 -38.10 4.96 -1.28
CA THR A 357 -37.13 6.02 -1.57
C THR A 357 -37.79 7.15 -2.34
N ASN A 358 -37.23 8.35 -2.26
CA ASN A 358 -37.62 9.48 -3.11
C ASN A 358 -36.42 10.42 -3.31
N VAL A 359 -36.49 11.29 -4.30
CA VAL A 359 -35.49 12.30 -4.63
C VAL A 359 -36.16 13.66 -4.69
N ALA A 360 -35.50 14.68 -4.13
CA ALA A 360 -35.90 16.07 -4.34
C ALA A 360 -34.71 16.93 -4.78
N VAL A 361 -35.03 17.98 -5.53
CA VAL A 361 -34.07 18.97 -6.03
C VAL A 361 -34.55 20.36 -5.65
N CYS A 362 -33.63 21.20 -5.20
CA CYS A 362 -33.91 22.52 -4.66
C CYS A 362 -32.89 23.55 -5.14
N THR A 363 -33.33 24.61 -5.81
CA THR A 363 -32.44 25.64 -6.39
C THR A 363 -32.37 26.90 -5.51
N PHE A 364 -31.21 27.55 -5.48
CA PHE A 364 -30.91 28.72 -4.65
C PHE A 364 -30.32 29.87 -5.48
N ASN A 365 -30.25 31.09 -4.92
CA ASN A 365 -29.60 32.22 -5.60
C ASN A 365 -28.09 32.24 -5.40
N SER A 366 -27.60 31.63 -4.32
CA SER A 366 -26.17 31.54 -4.02
C SER A 366 -25.82 30.22 -3.35
N VAL A 367 -24.55 29.84 -3.43
CA VAL A 367 -24.01 28.66 -2.75
C VAL A 367 -24.12 28.80 -1.23
N GLN A 368 -23.97 30.02 -0.70
CA GLN A 368 -24.17 30.31 0.72
C GLN A 368 -25.58 29.92 1.19
N GLN A 369 -26.64 30.30 0.47
CA GLN A 369 -28.01 29.95 0.83
C GLN A 369 -28.26 28.44 0.79
N ALA A 370 -27.68 27.76 -0.20
CA ALA A 370 -27.73 26.30 -0.29
C ALA A 370 -27.03 25.66 0.93
N ALA A 371 -25.82 26.09 1.25
CA ALA A 371 -25.07 25.56 2.38
C ALA A 371 -25.73 25.89 3.74
N ASP A 372 -26.39 27.04 3.88
CA ASP A 372 -27.20 27.38 5.06
C ASP A 372 -28.41 26.43 5.22
N CYS A 373 -29.07 26.05 4.12
CA CYS A 373 -30.12 25.03 4.12
C CYS A 373 -29.57 23.68 4.63
N VAL A 374 -28.40 23.26 4.13
CA VAL A 374 -27.74 22.03 4.58
C VAL A 374 -27.47 22.09 6.08
N GLY A 375 -26.91 23.20 6.58
CA GLY A 375 -26.66 23.40 8.00
C GLY A 375 -27.92 23.26 8.87
N LYS A 376 -29.07 23.78 8.41
CA LYS A 376 -30.36 23.60 9.10
C LYS A 376 -30.88 22.17 9.04
N VAL A 377 -30.80 21.50 7.88
CA VAL A 377 -31.22 20.11 7.72
C VAL A 377 -30.41 19.22 8.66
N VAL A 378 -29.08 19.32 8.61
CA VAL A 378 -28.18 18.54 9.49
C VAL A 378 -28.40 18.90 10.96
N GLY A 379 -28.45 20.20 11.29
CA GLY A 379 -28.63 20.68 12.66
C GLY A 379 -29.99 20.31 13.29
N SER A 380 -31.01 20.05 12.48
CA SER A 380 -32.31 19.55 12.95
C SER A 380 -32.31 18.07 13.33
N GLY A 381 -31.24 17.33 13.01
CA GLY A 381 -31.17 15.87 13.22
C GLY A 381 -31.91 15.06 12.15
N LEU A 382 -32.27 15.68 11.02
CA LEU A 382 -32.96 15.01 9.92
C LEU A 382 -32.03 14.03 9.19
N MET A 383 -32.29 12.74 9.38
CA MET A 383 -31.54 11.66 8.73
C MET A 383 -32.11 11.31 7.35
N VAL A 384 -31.89 12.17 6.37
CA VAL A 384 -32.12 11.83 4.94
C VAL A 384 -31.01 10.90 4.43
N ALA A 385 -31.20 10.24 3.29
CA ALA A 385 -30.23 9.28 2.75
C ALA A 385 -29.00 9.96 2.14
N ALA A 386 -29.18 11.10 1.46
CA ALA A 386 -28.11 11.89 0.88
C ALA A 386 -28.47 13.38 0.88
N VAL A 387 -27.46 14.24 0.98
CA VAL A 387 -27.55 15.69 0.78
C VAL A 387 -26.37 16.13 -0.07
N GLU A 388 -26.63 16.48 -1.32
CA GLU A 388 -25.61 16.80 -2.30
C GLU A 388 -25.76 18.24 -2.80
N ILE A 389 -24.66 18.90 -3.15
CA ILE A 389 -24.66 20.19 -3.83
C ILE A 389 -24.03 20.08 -5.21
N LEU A 390 -24.59 20.81 -6.18
CA LEU A 390 -23.93 21.16 -7.44
C LEU A 390 -23.97 22.69 -7.57
N ASP A 391 -22.84 23.32 -7.89
CA ASP A 391 -22.81 24.75 -8.17
C ASP A 391 -23.35 25.09 -9.57
N ASP A 392 -23.58 26.37 -9.83
CA ASP A 392 -24.05 26.88 -11.13
C ASP A 392 -23.14 26.47 -12.31
N ASN A 393 -21.82 26.41 -12.11
CA ASN A 393 -20.90 25.94 -13.15
C ASN A 393 -21.11 24.44 -13.44
N GLN A 394 -21.30 23.62 -12.41
CA GLN A 394 -21.62 22.20 -12.59
C GLN A 394 -22.94 22.02 -13.35
N MET A 395 -23.98 22.78 -13.01
CA MET A 395 -25.27 22.74 -13.70
C MET A 395 -25.14 23.18 -15.17
N ARG A 396 -24.35 24.20 -15.47
CA ARG A 396 -24.01 24.62 -16.84
C ARG A 396 -23.29 23.53 -17.62
N ASN A 397 -22.31 22.87 -17.01
CA ASN A 397 -21.57 21.77 -17.66
C ASN A 397 -22.51 20.61 -18.00
N ILE A 398 -23.45 20.27 -17.13
CA ILE A 398 -24.47 19.23 -17.37
C ILE A 398 -25.35 19.59 -18.57
N ASN A 399 -25.86 20.82 -18.62
CA ASN A 399 -26.65 21.30 -19.76
C ASN A 399 -25.84 21.27 -21.06
N ALA A 400 -24.59 21.75 -21.03
CA ALA A 400 -23.72 21.82 -22.20
C ALA A 400 -23.30 20.43 -22.71
N ALA A 401 -23.10 19.47 -21.81
CA ALA A 401 -22.75 18.09 -22.17
C ALA A 401 -23.94 17.31 -22.76
N GLY A 402 -25.18 17.73 -22.50
CA GLY A 402 -26.38 17.06 -22.98
C GLY A 402 -26.57 15.64 -22.43
N MET A 403 -26.00 15.34 -21.26
CA MET A 403 -26.01 13.99 -20.66
C MET A 403 -27.29 13.68 -19.87
N THR A 404 -28.16 14.67 -19.64
CA THR A 404 -29.45 14.48 -18.96
C THR A 404 -30.62 14.75 -19.88
N SER A 405 -31.76 14.07 -19.65
CA SER A 405 -32.99 14.21 -20.45
C SER A 405 -33.67 15.58 -20.35
N ARG A 406 -33.30 16.38 -19.35
CA ARG A 406 -33.85 17.71 -19.09
C ARG A 406 -32.79 18.79 -19.08
N THR A 407 -33.24 20.01 -19.35
CA THR A 407 -32.46 21.23 -19.11
C THR A 407 -32.68 21.72 -17.69
N TRP A 408 -31.60 22.08 -17.01
CA TRP A 408 -31.60 22.52 -15.62
C TRP A 408 -31.41 24.04 -15.50
N ASP A 409 -31.88 24.61 -14.39
CA ASP A 409 -31.50 25.96 -14.01
C ASP A 409 -29.99 26.00 -13.71
N GLU A 410 -29.25 26.92 -14.34
CA GLU A 410 -27.82 27.14 -14.07
C GLU A 410 -27.62 27.93 -12.78
N ALA A 411 -28.02 27.33 -11.66
CA ALA A 411 -27.98 27.93 -10.33
C ALA A 411 -27.49 26.89 -9.30
N PRO A 412 -26.94 27.33 -8.16
CA PRO A 412 -26.61 26.43 -7.06
C PRO A 412 -27.82 25.59 -6.66
N THR A 413 -27.62 24.27 -6.63
CA THR A 413 -28.72 23.31 -6.51
C THR A 413 -28.36 22.22 -5.50
N LEU A 414 -29.28 21.98 -4.56
CA LEU A 414 -29.22 20.84 -3.65
C LEU A 414 -30.03 19.66 -4.19
N PHE A 415 -29.48 18.47 -4.01
CA PHE A 415 -30.16 17.20 -4.31
C PHE A 415 -30.26 16.40 -3.02
N PHE A 416 -31.47 15.91 -2.73
CA PHE A 416 -31.77 15.11 -1.56
C PHE A 416 -32.22 13.72 -1.99
N LYS A 417 -31.73 12.68 -1.31
CA LYS A 417 -32.36 11.35 -1.33
C LYS A 417 -33.02 11.09 0.02
N PHE A 418 -34.20 10.52 -0.02
CA PHE A 418 -34.96 10.07 1.14
C PHE A 418 -35.06 8.55 1.13
N ALA A 419 -35.01 7.93 2.31
CA ALA A 419 -35.12 6.49 2.44
C ALA A 419 -35.77 6.10 3.77
N GLY A 420 -36.75 5.21 3.73
CA GLY A 420 -37.42 4.71 4.92
C GLY A 420 -38.74 4.02 4.62
N SER A 421 -39.71 4.18 5.52
CA SER A 421 -41.10 3.83 5.24
C SER A 421 -41.77 4.92 4.38
N PRO A 422 -42.89 4.63 3.68
CA PRO A 422 -43.61 5.64 2.92
C PRO A 422 -44.01 6.88 3.74
N SER A 423 -44.41 6.70 5.01
CA SER A 423 -44.76 7.82 5.90
C SER A 423 -43.54 8.64 6.30
N THR A 424 -42.43 7.97 6.66
CA THR A 424 -41.16 8.63 6.99
C THR A 424 -40.65 9.46 5.81
N VAL A 425 -40.66 8.92 4.59
CA VAL A 425 -40.22 9.64 3.39
C VAL A 425 -41.08 10.87 3.16
N LYS A 426 -42.41 10.75 3.26
CA LYS A 426 -43.33 11.89 3.12
C LYS A 426 -43.06 12.98 4.16
N GLU A 427 -42.85 12.60 5.42
CA GLU A 427 -42.54 13.53 6.50
C GLU A 427 -41.21 14.25 6.28
N GLN A 428 -40.15 13.50 5.91
CA GLN A 428 -38.83 14.06 5.63
C GLN A 428 -38.88 15.08 4.48
N ILE A 429 -39.60 14.77 3.40
CA ILE A 429 -39.77 15.69 2.27
C ILE A 429 -40.42 17.00 2.75
N ALA A 430 -41.50 16.92 3.53
CA ALA A 430 -42.20 18.10 4.04
C ALA A 430 -41.32 18.97 4.95
N GLN A 431 -40.54 18.35 5.83
CA GLN A 431 -39.63 19.08 6.72
C GLN A 431 -38.48 19.72 5.95
N VAL A 432 -37.84 19.00 5.02
CA VAL A 432 -36.76 19.55 4.19
C VAL A 432 -37.28 20.67 3.30
N GLN A 433 -38.49 20.55 2.74
CA GLN A 433 -39.12 21.61 1.96
C GLN A 433 -39.29 22.90 2.77
N GLU A 434 -39.74 22.81 4.03
CA GLU A 434 -39.90 23.97 4.89
C GLU A 434 -38.55 24.60 5.27
N LEU A 435 -37.53 23.78 5.59
CA LEU A 435 -36.18 24.28 5.88
C LEU A 435 -35.56 24.96 4.65
N ALA A 436 -35.74 24.38 3.46
CA ALA A 436 -35.30 24.97 2.20
C ALA A 436 -35.96 26.34 1.95
N ARG A 437 -37.28 26.44 2.18
CA ARG A 437 -38.03 27.70 2.09
C ARG A 437 -37.50 28.75 3.05
N GLN A 438 -37.22 28.36 4.30
CA GLN A 438 -36.64 29.25 5.32
C GLN A 438 -35.20 29.69 5.00
N SER A 439 -34.49 28.96 4.13
CA SER A 439 -33.17 29.33 3.61
C SER A 439 -33.21 30.04 2.26
N GLY A 440 -34.41 30.40 1.77
CA GLY A 440 -34.57 31.19 0.55
C GLY A 440 -34.50 30.39 -0.74
N SER A 441 -34.88 29.10 -0.72
CA SER A 441 -34.99 28.30 -1.94
C SER A 441 -35.93 28.94 -2.97
N ARG A 442 -35.52 28.96 -4.23
CA ARG A 442 -36.33 29.42 -5.36
C ARG A 442 -37.36 28.39 -5.80
N SER A 443 -37.00 27.11 -5.71
CA SER A 443 -37.84 25.99 -6.10
C SER A 443 -37.57 24.78 -5.22
N PHE A 444 -38.56 23.90 -5.12
CA PHE A 444 -38.43 22.59 -4.48
C PHE A 444 -39.28 21.59 -5.27
N LYS A 445 -38.63 20.64 -5.95
CA LYS A 445 -39.28 19.61 -6.77
C LYS A 445 -38.92 18.25 -6.21
N PHE A 446 -39.92 17.42 -5.91
CA PHE A 446 -39.72 16.02 -5.51
C PHE A 446 -40.38 15.08 -6.52
N ALA A 447 -39.83 13.88 -6.65
CA ALA A 447 -40.29 12.92 -7.65
C ALA A 447 -41.63 12.29 -7.29
N LYS A 448 -42.48 12.12 -8.31
CA LYS A 448 -43.80 11.47 -8.23
C LYS A 448 -43.80 10.03 -8.76
N SER A 449 -42.75 9.61 -9.47
CA SER A 449 -42.56 8.25 -9.97
C SER A 449 -41.11 7.80 -9.81
N GLN A 450 -40.83 6.52 -10.14
CA GLN A 450 -39.46 6.00 -10.14
C GLN A 450 -38.63 6.64 -11.27
N GLU A 451 -39.22 6.82 -12.45
CA GLU A 451 -38.57 7.45 -13.59
C GLU A 451 -38.18 8.90 -13.27
N GLU A 452 -39.03 9.65 -12.56
CA GLU A 452 -38.72 11.00 -12.13
C GLU A 452 -37.63 11.02 -11.04
N GLN A 453 -37.53 10.01 -10.18
CA GLN A 453 -36.41 9.89 -9.23
C GLN A 453 -35.08 9.71 -9.98
N ASP A 454 -35.06 8.83 -10.97
CA ASP A 454 -33.88 8.55 -11.77
C ASP A 454 -33.48 9.77 -12.62
N GLU A 455 -34.46 10.45 -13.24
CA GLU A 455 -34.23 11.72 -13.95
C GLU A 455 -33.68 12.79 -13.01
N LEU A 456 -34.30 13.02 -11.85
CA LEU A 456 -33.86 14.06 -10.92
C LEU A 456 -32.45 13.79 -10.38
N TRP A 457 -32.10 12.52 -10.14
CA TRP A 457 -30.78 12.17 -9.62
C TRP A 457 -29.70 12.07 -10.69
N SER A 458 -30.07 12.00 -11.98
CA SER A 458 -29.13 11.85 -13.10
C SER A 458 -28.07 12.96 -13.14
N ALA A 459 -28.45 14.22 -12.92
CA ALA A 459 -27.52 15.36 -12.88
C ALA A 459 -26.37 15.16 -11.88
N ARG A 460 -26.67 14.60 -10.70
CA ARG A 460 -25.66 14.31 -9.69
C ARG A 460 -24.75 13.14 -10.08
N LYS A 461 -25.29 12.12 -10.76
CA LYS A 461 -24.50 10.97 -11.24
C LYS A 461 -23.53 11.38 -12.34
N GLU A 462 -23.97 12.23 -13.26
CA GLU A 462 -23.19 12.64 -14.44
C GLU A 462 -22.19 13.77 -14.18
N SER A 463 -22.01 14.22 -12.93
CA SER A 463 -21.27 15.46 -12.63
C SER A 463 -19.82 15.45 -13.15
N LEU A 464 -19.05 14.38 -12.86
CA LEU A 464 -17.66 14.26 -13.32
C LEU A 464 -17.58 14.20 -14.85
N TRP A 465 -18.40 13.33 -15.46
CA TRP A 465 -18.40 13.12 -16.90
C TRP A 465 -18.84 14.36 -17.68
N SER A 466 -19.83 15.10 -17.16
CA SER A 466 -20.31 16.34 -17.76
C SER A 466 -19.22 17.42 -17.75
N THR A 467 -18.46 17.55 -16.66
CA THR A 467 -17.34 18.48 -16.62
C THR A 467 -16.22 18.03 -17.55
N MET A 468 -15.89 16.74 -17.61
CA MET A 468 -14.88 16.24 -18.55
C MET A 468 -15.31 16.38 -20.02
N ALA A 469 -16.61 16.28 -20.34
CA ALA A 469 -17.12 16.38 -21.70
C ALA A 469 -16.99 17.78 -22.30
N VAL A 470 -17.02 18.83 -21.47
CA VAL A 470 -16.80 20.21 -21.92
C VAL A 470 -15.31 20.58 -22.02
N ALA A 471 -14.43 19.64 -21.72
CA ALA A 471 -13.00 19.87 -21.76
C ALA A 471 -12.49 20.07 -23.19
N LYS A 472 -11.58 21.03 -23.36
CA LYS A 472 -10.89 21.22 -24.65
C LYS A 472 -9.99 20.01 -24.93
N PRO A 473 -9.79 19.60 -26.19
CA PRO A 473 -8.84 18.54 -26.53
C PRO A 473 -7.47 18.76 -25.89
N GLY A 474 -6.92 17.71 -25.28
CA GLY A 474 -5.64 17.77 -24.56
C GLY A 474 -5.70 18.36 -23.15
N SER A 475 -6.89 18.73 -22.65
CA SER A 475 -7.06 19.10 -21.25
C SER A 475 -7.00 17.88 -20.34
N LYS A 476 -6.56 18.10 -19.11
CA LYS A 476 -6.55 17.15 -18.00
C LYS A 476 -7.54 17.62 -16.94
N VAL A 477 -7.88 16.72 -16.03
CA VAL A 477 -8.75 17.00 -14.88
C VAL A 477 -7.97 16.86 -13.57
N TRP A 478 -8.18 17.80 -12.67
CA TRP A 478 -7.72 17.73 -11.29
C TRP A 478 -8.94 17.73 -10.38
N THR A 479 -9.18 16.61 -9.69
CA THR A 479 -10.28 16.52 -8.73
C THR A 479 -9.73 16.82 -7.34
N GLY A 480 -10.17 17.94 -6.76
CA GLY A 480 -9.90 18.30 -5.37
C GLY A 480 -10.97 17.73 -4.46
N ASP A 481 -10.62 17.49 -3.19
CA ASP A 481 -11.52 16.89 -2.20
C ASP A 481 -11.07 17.27 -0.79
N VAL A 482 -11.98 17.87 0.00
CA VAL A 482 -11.75 18.27 1.39
C VAL A 482 -13.05 18.16 2.18
N ALA A 483 -12.96 18.07 3.50
CA ALA A 483 -14.12 18.19 4.37
C ALA A 483 -13.82 19.11 5.55
N VAL A 484 -14.85 19.79 6.06
CA VAL A 484 -14.76 20.71 7.19
C VAL A 484 -15.95 20.54 8.13
N PRO A 485 -15.86 21.00 9.39
CA PRO A 485 -17.04 21.14 10.24
C PRO A 485 -18.15 21.90 9.52
N MET A 486 -19.40 21.46 9.67
CA MET A 486 -20.57 21.99 8.95
C MET A 486 -20.69 23.52 9.01
N SER A 487 -20.32 24.13 10.14
CA SER A 487 -20.33 25.59 10.33
C SER A 487 -19.37 26.37 9.42
N LYS A 488 -18.36 25.70 8.85
CA LYS A 488 -17.31 26.30 8.01
C LYS A 488 -17.54 26.04 6.51
N LEU A 489 -18.34 25.03 6.18
CA LEU A 489 -18.60 24.58 4.81
C LEU A 489 -19.04 25.70 3.86
N PRO A 490 -20.04 26.55 4.18
CA PRO A 490 -20.48 27.60 3.26
C PRO A 490 -19.34 28.52 2.83
N LYS A 491 -18.57 29.00 3.80
CA LYS A 491 -17.45 29.92 3.60
C LYS A 491 -16.34 29.28 2.77
N LEU A 492 -15.99 28.03 3.06
CA LEU A 492 -14.96 27.32 2.30
C LEU A 492 -15.35 27.17 0.83
N ILE A 493 -16.60 26.78 0.54
CA ILE A 493 -17.06 26.63 -0.85
C ILE A 493 -17.06 27.97 -1.58
N GLU A 494 -17.55 29.05 -0.96
CA GLU A 494 -17.58 30.39 -1.55
C GLU A 494 -16.17 30.89 -1.89
N GLU A 495 -15.23 30.83 -0.94
CA GLU A 495 -13.86 31.29 -1.18
C GLU A 495 -13.14 30.44 -2.24
N THR A 496 -13.41 29.13 -2.27
CA THR A 496 -12.85 28.21 -3.27
C THR A 496 -13.41 28.48 -4.66
N LYS A 497 -14.72 28.74 -4.77
CA LYS A 497 -15.34 29.16 -6.03
C LYS A 497 -14.73 30.46 -6.55
N ALA A 498 -14.53 31.43 -5.66
CA ALA A 498 -13.90 32.70 -6.03
C ALA A 498 -12.43 32.52 -6.46
N ASP A 499 -11.69 31.58 -5.86
CA ASP A 499 -10.34 31.21 -6.32
C ASP A 499 -10.37 30.62 -7.73
N MET A 500 -11.30 29.71 -8.03
CA MET A 500 -11.47 29.14 -9.37
C MET A 500 -11.79 30.23 -10.41
N GLU A 501 -12.72 31.15 -10.10
CA GLU A 501 -13.08 32.26 -10.99
C GLU A 501 -11.89 33.19 -11.27
N ARG A 502 -11.18 33.63 -10.23
CA ARG A 502 -9.96 34.44 -10.38
C ARG A 502 -8.88 33.72 -11.15
N SER A 503 -8.80 32.40 -10.99
CA SER A 503 -7.81 31.60 -11.70
C SER A 503 -8.09 31.50 -13.18
N GLY A 504 -9.28 31.87 -13.70
CA GLY A 504 -9.67 31.75 -15.11
C GLY A 504 -9.68 30.32 -15.66
N LEU A 505 -9.69 29.31 -14.78
CA LEU A 505 -9.83 27.91 -15.13
C LEU A 505 -11.30 27.53 -15.24
N VAL A 506 -11.60 26.52 -16.06
CA VAL A 506 -12.93 25.91 -16.07
C VAL A 506 -12.99 24.94 -14.91
N GLY A 507 -13.82 25.23 -13.92
CA GLY A 507 -13.99 24.40 -12.74
C GLY A 507 -15.42 24.41 -12.23
N SER A 508 -15.78 23.35 -11.54
CA SER A 508 -17.11 23.18 -10.95
C SER A 508 -17.01 22.56 -9.56
N ILE A 509 -18.06 22.76 -8.76
CA ILE A 509 -18.19 22.17 -7.43
C ILE A 509 -19.33 21.17 -7.40
N VAL A 510 -19.04 20.01 -6.84
CA VAL A 510 -20.00 18.98 -6.46
C VAL A 510 -19.65 18.50 -5.06
N GLY A 511 -20.60 18.11 -4.21
CA GLY A 511 -20.21 17.66 -2.87
C GLY A 511 -21.26 16.92 -2.08
N HIS A 512 -20.78 16.02 -1.23
CA HIS A 512 -21.50 15.33 -0.16
C HIS A 512 -21.71 16.28 1.04
N VAL A 513 -22.43 17.38 0.83
CA VAL A 513 -22.47 18.46 1.83
C VAL A 513 -23.15 18.07 3.14
N GLY A 514 -23.90 16.97 3.20
CA GLY A 514 -24.50 16.45 4.43
C GLY A 514 -23.48 16.11 5.53
N ASP A 515 -22.26 15.71 5.17
CA ASP A 515 -21.17 15.39 6.12
C ASP A 515 -20.00 16.39 6.04
N GLY A 516 -20.19 17.52 5.38
CA GLY A 516 -19.20 18.60 5.32
C GLY A 516 -18.16 18.44 4.21
N ASN A 517 -18.35 17.48 3.29
CA ASN A 517 -17.43 17.20 2.19
C ASN A 517 -17.86 17.84 0.87
N PHE A 518 -16.90 18.38 0.12
CA PHE A 518 -17.10 18.77 -1.28
C PHE A 518 -15.85 18.57 -2.12
N HIS A 519 -16.07 18.58 -3.43
CA HIS A 519 -15.08 18.37 -4.46
C HIS A 519 -15.03 19.55 -5.42
N THR A 520 -13.85 19.81 -5.96
CA THR A 520 -13.66 20.67 -7.13
C THR A 520 -13.25 19.82 -8.30
N ILE A 521 -13.82 20.05 -9.48
CA ILE A 521 -13.41 19.38 -10.72
C ILE A 521 -12.83 20.45 -11.65
N ILE A 522 -11.50 20.52 -11.73
CA ILE A 522 -10.80 21.61 -12.43
C ILE A 522 -10.19 21.07 -13.72
N LEU A 523 -10.54 21.67 -14.84
CA LEU A 523 -9.94 21.37 -16.14
C LEU A 523 -8.75 22.28 -16.40
N TYR A 524 -7.65 21.71 -16.87
CA TYR A 524 -6.43 22.45 -17.14
C TYR A 524 -5.64 21.86 -18.31
N THR A 525 -4.92 22.72 -19.03
CA THR A 525 -3.86 22.33 -19.97
C THR A 525 -2.51 22.26 -19.25
N ASP A 526 -1.47 21.66 -19.84
CA ASP A 526 -0.15 21.60 -19.20
C ASP A 526 0.42 22.98 -18.83
N ALA A 527 0.16 24.02 -19.64
CA ALA A 527 0.56 25.39 -19.35
C ALA A 527 -0.20 26.01 -18.15
N GLN A 528 -1.36 25.46 -17.79
CA GLN A 528 -2.20 25.91 -16.69
C GLN A 528 -2.03 25.07 -15.41
N ARG A 529 -1.21 24.02 -15.45
CA ARG A 529 -1.06 23.08 -14.32
C ARG A 529 -0.70 23.77 -13.01
N SER A 530 0.20 24.75 -13.02
CA SER A 530 0.60 25.49 -11.81
C SER A 530 -0.55 26.31 -11.22
N ARG A 531 -1.41 26.90 -12.07
CA ARG A 531 -2.62 27.62 -11.63
C ARG A 531 -3.63 26.65 -11.01
N ALA A 532 -3.81 25.48 -11.61
CA ALA A 532 -4.71 24.46 -11.05
C ALA A 532 -4.20 23.97 -9.69
N ALA A 533 -2.90 23.70 -9.57
CA ALA A 533 -2.26 23.32 -8.32
C ALA A 533 -2.42 24.41 -7.25
N ASP A 534 -2.21 25.69 -7.58
CA ASP A 534 -2.39 26.82 -6.65
C ASP A 534 -3.83 26.94 -6.11
N VAL A 535 -4.85 26.74 -6.95
CA VAL A 535 -6.25 26.72 -6.51
C VAL A 535 -6.52 25.58 -5.54
N VAL A 536 -6.05 24.37 -5.88
CA VAL A 536 -6.23 23.19 -5.02
C VAL A 536 -5.47 23.35 -3.70
N HIS A 537 -4.25 23.87 -3.76
CA HIS A 537 -3.42 24.14 -2.59
C HIS A 537 -4.12 25.13 -1.64
N LYS A 538 -4.64 26.25 -2.14
CA LYS A 538 -5.42 27.22 -1.36
C LYS A 538 -6.66 26.59 -0.72
N MET A 539 -7.37 25.74 -1.47
CA MET A 539 -8.54 25.02 -0.94
C MET A 539 -8.15 24.09 0.22
N VAL A 540 -7.13 23.26 0.05
CA VAL A 540 -6.65 22.32 1.08
C VAL A 540 -6.13 23.08 2.30
N LYS A 541 -5.32 24.12 2.10
CA LYS A 541 -4.80 24.98 3.16
C LYS A 541 -5.91 25.58 4.00
N ARG A 542 -6.87 26.20 3.34
CA ARG A 542 -8.03 26.81 3.98
C ARG A 542 -8.88 25.79 4.73
N ALA A 543 -9.07 24.58 4.18
CA ALA A 543 -9.80 23.51 4.87
C ALA A 543 -9.13 23.13 6.19
N VAL A 544 -7.80 22.91 6.19
CA VAL A 544 -7.03 22.61 7.41
C VAL A 544 -7.10 23.76 8.43
N GLU A 545 -6.93 25.02 7.99
CA GLU A 545 -7.06 26.20 8.85
C GLU A 545 -8.48 26.38 9.42
N MET A 546 -9.48 25.73 8.81
CA MET A 546 -10.87 25.69 9.27
C MET A 546 -11.21 24.41 10.07
N GLU A 547 -10.21 23.75 10.65
CA GLU A 547 -10.37 22.51 11.44
C GLU A 547 -10.88 21.32 10.61
N GLY A 548 -10.67 21.36 9.29
CA GLY A 548 -11.02 20.31 8.35
C GLY A 548 -9.88 19.32 8.07
N THR A 549 -10.08 18.55 7.00
CA THR A 549 -9.16 17.51 6.51
C THR A 549 -8.68 17.83 5.10
N VAL A 550 -7.45 17.42 4.78
CA VAL A 550 -6.84 17.52 3.44
C VAL A 550 -7.56 16.64 2.41
N THR A 551 -8.33 15.65 2.88
CA THR A 551 -9.06 14.71 2.04
C THR A 551 -10.32 14.23 2.76
N GLY A 552 -11.47 14.36 2.11
CA GLY A 552 -12.74 13.90 2.65
C GLY A 552 -12.91 12.40 2.44
N GLU A 553 -12.68 11.93 1.21
CA GLU A 553 -12.98 10.54 0.83
C GLU A 553 -12.03 9.89 -0.17
N HIS A 554 -11.26 10.66 -0.94
CA HIS A 554 -10.39 10.08 -1.96
C HIS A 554 -9.19 9.35 -1.36
N GLY A 555 -8.82 9.68 -0.12
CA GLY A 555 -7.56 9.26 0.49
C GLY A 555 -6.42 10.22 0.20
N VAL A 556 -5.22 9.80 0.55
CA VAL A 556 -4.01 10.63 0.54
C VAL A 556 -3.17 10.38 -0.71
N GLY A 557 -2.96 9.11 -1.05
CA GLY A 557 -2.18 8.71 -2.22
C GLY A 557 -0.78 9.32 -2.27
N LEU A 558 -0.39 9.75 -3.46
CA LEU A 558 0.84 10.50 -3.71
C LEU A 558 0.61 12.01 -3.58
N VAL A 559 -0.56 12.47 -4.05
CA VAL A 559 -0.86 13.88 -4.27
C VAL A 559 -0.97 14.64 -2.95
N LYS A 560 -1.57 14.01 -1.92
CA LYS A 560 -1.89 14.71 -0.66
C LYS A 560 -0.97 14.35 0.51
N ARG A 561 -0.01 13.45 0.34
CA ARG A 561 0.83 12.93 1.45
C ARG A 561 1.61 14.01 2.19
N ASP A 562 2.01 15.05 1.48
CA ASP A 562 2.83 16.13 2.03
C ASP A 562 2.00 17.17 2.78
N TYR A 563 0.67 17.14 2.62
CA TYR A 563 -0.25 17.95 3.40
C TYR A 563 -0.54 17.36 4.79
N LEU A 564 -0.30 16.06 5.02
CA LEU A 564 -0.66 15.39 6.27
C LEU A 564 0.05 15.97 7.50
N GLU A 565 1.29 16.46 7.38
CA GLU A 565 1.99 17.06 8.52
C GLU A 565 1.35 18.39 8.94
N HIS A 566 0.67 19.09 8.03
CA HIS A 566 -0.05 20.33 8.32
C HIS A 566 -1.38 20.06 9.04
N GLU A 567 -2.07 18.98 8.70
CA GLU A 567 -3.31 18.58 9.38
C GLU A 567 -3.04 17.90 10.73
N LEU A 568 -2.17 16.88 10.74
CA LEU A 568 -2.04 15.95 11.87
C LEU A 568 -0.81 16.21 12.74
N GLY A 569 0.14 17.02 12.26
CA GLY A 569 1.41 17.27 12.90
C GLY A 569 2.48 16.20 12.59
N ALA A 570 3.74 16.64 12.56
CA ALA A 570 4.89 15.79 12.21
C ALA A 570 5.06 14.55 13.10
N THR A 571 4.70 14.63 14.39
CA THR A 571 4.79 13.50 15.33
C THR A 571 3.74 12.43 15.04
N THR A 572 2.54 12.83 14.60
CA THR A 572 1.47 11.89 14.22
C THR A 572 1.83 11.16 12.94
N VAL A 573 2.32 11.90 11.93
CA VAL A 573 2.82 11.29 10.69
C VAL A 573 4.03 10.39 10.97
N ALA A 574 4.89 10.73 11.93
CA ALA A 574 5.97 9.86 12.39
C ALA A 574 5.47 8.55 13.02
N ALA A 575 4.34 8.55 13.73
CA ALA A 575 3.72 7.32 14.23
C ALA A 575 3.20 6.46 13.06
N MET A 576 2.60 7.06 12.03
CA MET A 576 2.17 6.34 10.82
C MET A 576 3.36 5.67 10.10
N ARG A 577 4.50 6.37 9.97
CA ARG A 577 5.73 5.77 9.43
C ARG A 577 6.23 4.60 10.27
N GLN A 578 6.10 4.66 11.60
CA GLN A 578 6.48 3.56 12.47
C GLN A 578 5.58 2.33 12.27
N ILE A 579 4.27 2.53 12.10
CA ILE A 579 3.32 1.46 11.76
C ILE A 579 3.69 0.83 10.40
N LYS A 580 3.92 1.68 9.38
CA LYS A 580 4.40 1.25 8.06
C LYS A 580 5.66 0.40 8.19
N LYS A 581 6.63 0.84 8.99
CA LYS A 581 7.88 0.11 9.21
C LYS A 581 7.66 -1.22 9.94
N ALA A 582 6.71 -1.29 10.87
CA ALA A 582 6.39 -2.50 11.61
C ALA A 582 5.75 -3.57 10.73
N PHE A 583 4.84 -3.19 9.83
CA PHE A 583 4.10 -4.14 8.99
C PHE A 583 4.80 -4.43 7.66
N ASP A 584 5.63 -3.50 7.19
CA ASP A 584 6.41 -3.62 5.96
C ASP A 584 7.84 -3.07 6.17
N PRO A 585 8.72 -3.84 6.82
CA PRO A 585 10.06 -3.40 7.17
C PRO A 585 10.97 -3.16 5.96
N LEU A 586 10.61 -3.68 4.78
CA LEU A 586 11.35 -3.49 3.53
C LEU A 586 10.72 -2.42 2.63
N CYS A 587 9.61 -1.82 3.06
CA CYS A 587 8.83 -0.85 2.31
C CYS A 587 8.49 -1.33 0.90
N LEU A 588 8.04 -2.57 0.74
CA LEU A 588 7.66 -3.16 -0.55
C LEU A 588 6.25 -2.78 -0.99
N LEU A 589 5.31 -2.71 -0.04
CA LEU A 589 3.91 -2.49 -0.33
C LEU A 589 3.64 -1.00 -0.54
N ASN A 590 3.33 -0.60 -1.76
CA ASN A 590 2.89 0.73 -2.14
C ASN A 590 3.70 1.90 -1.51
N CYS A 591 5.03 1.78 -1.56
CA CYS A 591 5.95 2.67 -0.85
C CYS A 591 5.76 4.16 -1.20
N ASP A 592 5.98 5.01 -0.20
CA ASP A 592 5.86 6.48 -0.24
C ASP A 592 4.46 7.02 -0.56
N LYS A 593 3.44 6.18 -0.63
CA LYS A 593 2.05 6.64 -0.62
C LYS A 593 1.56 6.78 0.81
N VAL A 594 0.65 7.71 1.05
CA VAL A 594 0.19 8.14 2.37
C VAL A 594 1.28 8.82 3.21
N VAL A 595 2.43 8.19 3.43
CA VAL A 595 3.57 8.77 4.14
C VAL A 595 4.88 8.57 3.40
N ARG A 596 5.76 9.58 3.44
CA ARG A 596 7.13 9.46 2.94
C ARG A 596 7.97 8.53 3.82
N MET A 597 8.76 7.66 3.17
CA MET A 597 9.84 6.90 3.79
C MET A 597 11.23 7.43 3.41
N GLU A 598 11.29 8.34 2.44
CA GLU A 598 12.48 9.08 2.03
C GLU A 598 12.26 10.59 2.10
N LYS A 599 13.34 11.33 2.39
CA LYS A 599 13.29 12.79 2.40
C LYS A 599 13.01 13.31 0.99
N PRO A 600 12.14 14.31 0.84
CA PRO A 600 11.91 14.94 -0.45
C PRO A 600 13.19 15.59 -0.99
N GLY A 601 13.32 15.62 -2.32
CA GLY A 601 14.29 16.46 -3.00
C GLY A 601 14.01 17.95 -2.79
N ARG A 602 14.99 18.81 -3.09
CA ARG A 602 14.81 20.27 -3.03
C ARG A 602 13.73 20.69 -4.03
N GLY A 603 12.68 21.33 -3.54
CA GLY A 603 11.56 21.82 -4.36
C GLY A 603 10.52 20.76 -4.74
N GLU A 604 10.59 19.55 -4.17
CA GLU A 604 9.59 18.49 -4.39
C GLU A 604 8.31 18.71 -3.56
N VAL A 605 8.42 19.43 -2.45
CA VAL A 605 7.28 19.79 -1.58
C VAL A 605 6.99 21.27 -1.80
N GLU A 606 5.73 21.59 -2.07
CA GLU A 606 5.23 22.96 -2.18
C GLU A 606 5.28 23.65 -0.81
N GLU A 607 5.47 24.97 -0.80
CA GLU A 607 5.38 25.76 0.42
C GLU A 607 3.92 25.81 0.90
N TRP A 608 3.72 25.84 2.22
CA TRP A 608 2.40 25.87 2.85
C TRP A 608 1.72 27.22 2.82
#